data_AF-A0A7G8H6Q0-F1
#
_entry.id   AF-A0A7G8H6Q0-F1
#
_cell.length_a   1.000
_cell.length_b   1.000
_cell.length_c   1.000
_cell.angle_alpha   90.00
_cell.angle_beta   90.00
_cell.angle_gamma   90.00
#
_symmetry.space_group_name_H-M   'P 1'
#
loop_
_entity.id
_entity.type
_entity.pdbx_description
1 polymer ?
#
loop_
_entity_poly.entity_id
_entity_poly.type
_entity_poly.pdbx_seq_one_letter_code
_entity_poly.pdbx_strand_id
1 'polypeptide(L)'
;MDNILLTSKSKSLVALHGCILVYGHFSTIHPGHIRYLKHAKQISIPLVVALAGDGKPGDEQRYPFTQAERAESLKLLGIADGIFLLDKENLEEAILSLRPRELILGTEFQKASWLKNPLRTLQKQGGKVQFHAGEVSYATVELLDSSESDLKSKRKAEFIATCKRQNLSKKDIINSIDSWKNTRLVVLGDTVVDQYAACEALGMSAEAPVIVVKELAQKTFIGAAAIVAAHVRALGAQCHLVSVLGQDDEANLVSNQLQKQDIQSSLIIDPDRPTTFKKRYMVENQKLFRVSRLEDHALSLEMENIVIDKLTRLAPNTDGIIISDFVYGVITPKILRAVTKLSEAYNIPLFGDVQCSSQVGSIRRFKDFALLSPNERELRLSYQDKESGIEVLSQRLIKESMCHYLLVKMSSSGFIAYERKQDGSVYSQPFPALSVNPLDVTGAGDSVLSCMSIGLSSGQGLMATAALSSCIAAIAVESVGNTAIDARQLIQKFDEYFDW
;
A
#
# COMPACT_ATOMS: atom_id res chain seq x y z
N MET A 1 -0.99 -24.72 25.05
CA MET A 1 -1.25 -23.35 24.53
C MET A 1 -2.69 -22.86 24.78
N ASP A 2 -3.50 -23.54 25.59
CA ASP A 2 -4.92 -23.17 25.80
C ASP A 2 -5.17 -22.15 26.92
N ASN A 3 -4.13 -21.69 27.62
CA ASN A 3 -4.24 -20.80 28.78
C ASN A 3 -4.08 -19.29 28.48
N ILE A 4 -4.01 -18.89 27.20
CA ILE A 4 -3.83 -17.48 26.84
C ILE A 4 -5.14 -16.67 26.88
N LEU A 5 -6.30 -17.32 26.71
CA LEU A 5 -7.60 -16.64 26.75
C LEU A 5 -8.05 -16.42 28.20
N LEU A 6 -8.40 -15.19 28.52
CA LEU A 6 -8.74 -14.73 29.86
C LEU A 6 -10.13 -14.10 29.86
N THR A 7 -10.87 -14.34 30.94
CA THR A 7 -12.10 -13.64 31.29
C THR A 7 -11.97 -13.18 32.74
N SER A 8 -12.89 -12.35 33.24
CA SER A 8 -12.89 -11.91 34.64
C SER A 8 -13.00 -13.06 35.67
N LYS A 9 -13.37 -14.28 35.23
CA LYS A 9 -13.45 -15.48 36.08
C LYS A 9 -12.21 -16.37 36.01
N SER A 10 -11.19 -16.01 35.21
CA SER A 10 -9.99 -16.84 35.03
C SER A 10 -9.12 -16.85 36.29
N LYS A 11 -8.80 -18.06 36.80
CA LYS A 11 -7.94 -18.23 37.99
C LYS A 11 -6.49 -17.77 37.79
N SER A 12 -6.04 -17.66 36.53
CA SER A 12 -4.68 -17.27 36.13
C SER A 12 -4.42 -15.76 36.18
N LEU A 13 -5.43 -14.91 36.44
CA LEU A 13 -5.30 -13.45 36.42
C LEU A 13 -4.27 -12.90 37.42
N VAL A 14 -4.12 -13.55 38.57
CA VAL A 14 -3.18 -13.13 39.62
C VAL A 14 -1.72 -13.18 39.14
N ALA A 15 -1.39 -14.14 38.26
CA ALA A 15 -0.05 -14.27 37.68
C ALA A 15 0.27 -13.16 36.65
N LEU A 16 -0.75 -12.42 36.20
CA LEU A 16 -0.64 -11.33 35.24
C LEU A 16 -0.84 -9.96 35.89
N HIS A 17 -0.85 -9.88 37.23
CA HIS A 17 -0.89 -8.59 37.91
C HIS A 17 0.31 -7.71 37.55
N GLY A 18 0.06 -6.42 37.32
CA GLY A 18 1.12 -5.49 36.91
C GLY A 18 1.59 -5.67 35.47
N CYS A 19 0.80 -6.37 34.63
CA CYS A 19 1.07 -6.48 33.20
C CYS A 19 1.05 -5.12 32.49
N ILE A 20 1.51 -5.12 31.25
CA ILE A 20 1.19 -4.10 30.26
C ILE A 20 -0.14 -4.51 29.64
N LEU A 21 -1.14 -3.62 29.71
CA LEU A 21 -2.45 -3.83 29.11
C LEU A 21 -2.53 -3.03 27.81
N VAL A 22 -2.97 -3.68 26.74
CA VAL A 22 -3.27 -3.06 25.46
C VAL A 22 -4.75 -3.22 25.16
N TYR A 23 -5.41 -2.18 24.68
CA TYR A 23 -6.79 -2.27 24.18
C TYR A 23 -6.84 -2.18 22.65
N GLY A 24 -7.78 -2.89 22.04
CA GLY A 24 -8.12 -2.71 20.63
C GLY A 24 -9.31 -3.55 20.17
N HIS A 25 -9.90 -3.13 19.05
CA HIS A 25 -10.95 -3.89 18.38
C HIS A 25 -10.39 -5.04 17.54
N PHE A 26 -9.20 -4.87 16.93
CA PHE A 26 -8.54 -5.89 16.09
C PHE A 26 -9.49 -6.53 15.07
N SER A 27 -10.35 -5.71 14.44
CA SER A 27 -11.31 -6.15 13.42
C SER A 27 -10.62 -6.99 12.36
N THR A 28 -9.47 -6.53 11.86
CA THR A 28 -8.50 -7.34 11.11
C THR A 28 -7.11 -7.16 11.69
N ILE A 29 -6.36 -8.26 11.82
CA ILE A 29 -4.94 -8.17 12.22
C ILE A 29 -4.12 -7.81 10.99
N HIS A 30 -3.58 -6.59 10.98
CA HIS A 30 -2.66 -6.11 9.96
C HIS A 30 -1.33 -5.69 10.60
N PRO A 31 -0.26 -5.42 9.82
CA PRO A 31 1.06 -5.19 10.39
C PRO A 31 1.17 -3.94 11.30
N GLY A 32 0.24 -2.99 11.19
CA GLY A 32 0.12 -1.88 12.15
C GLY A 32 -0.20 -2.37 13.57
N HIS A 33 -1.13 -3.31 13.72
CA HIS A 33 -1.40 -3.97 15.01
C HIS A 33 -0.18 -4.75 15.51
N ILE A 34 0.56 -5.41 14.62
CA ILE A 34 1.79 -6.12 14.98
C ILE A 34 2.85 -5.14 15.51
N ARG A 35 3.08 -4.01 14.85
CA ARG A 35 4.01 -2.96 15.32
C ARG A 35 3.58 -2.39 16.67
N TYR A 36 2.29 -2.11 16.84
CA TYR A 36 1.71 -1.65 18.10
C TYR A 36 1.92 -2.64 19.24
N LEU A 37 1.63 -3.94 19.02
CA LEU A 37 1.82 -4.99 20.02
C LEU A 37 3.31 -5.27 20.31
N LYS A 38 4.18 -5.27 19.29
CA LYS A 38 5.63 -5.42 19.47
C LYS A 38 6.22 -4.26 20.26
N HIS A 39 5.77 -3.03 20.02
CA HIS A 39 6.18 -1.86 20.81
C HIS A 39 5.75 -1.98 22.27
N ALA A 40 4.52 -2.45 22.51
CA ALA A 40 4.00 -2.64 23.86
C ALA A 40 4.69 -3.77 24.63
N LYS A 41 5.25 -4.77 23.95
CA LYS A 41 5.90 -5.92 24.57
C LYS A 41 7.22 -5.50 25.24
N GLN A 42 7.31 -5.69 26.56
CA GLN A 42 8.55 -5.54 27.32
C GLN A 42 9.02 -6.91 27.82
N ILE A 43 10.31 -7.22 27.66
CA ILE A 43 10.87 -8.57 27.95
C ILE A 43 10.56 -9.06 29.37
N SER A 44 10.49 -8.16 30.36
CA SER A 44 10.31 -8.50 31.77
C SER A 44 8.89 -8.27 32.31
N ILE A 45 7.92 -7.87 31.48
CA ILE A 45 6.55 -7.59 31.91
C ILE A 45 5.57 -8.27 30.95
N PRO A 46 4.64 -9.12 31.46
CA PRO A 46 3.63 -9.75 30.62
C PRO A 46 2.80 -8.71 29.86
N LEU A 47 2.53 -8.97 28.58
CA LEU A 47 1.64 -8.19 27.72
C LEU A 47 0.28 -8.88 27.64
N VAL A 48 -0.77 -8.19 28.05
CA VAL A 48 -2.16 -8.65 27.93
C VAL A 48 -2.93 -7.76 26.95
N VAL A 49 -3.65 -8.38 26.01
CA VAL A 49 -4.52 -7.67 25.06
C VAL A 49 -5.97 -7.76 25.52
N ALA A 50 -6.56 -6.64 25.91
CA ALA A 50 -7.99 -6.48 26.12
C ALA A 50 -8.71 -6.35 24.77
N LEU A 51 -9.38 -7.43 24.36
CA LEU A 51 -10.08 -7.54 23.09
C LEU A 51 -11.55 -7.15 23.25
N ALA A 52 -11.97 -6.09 22.56
CA ALA A 52 -13.36 -5.66 22.54
C ALA A 52 -14.32 -6.76 22.04
N GLY A 53 -15.47 -6.91 22.68
CA GLY A 53 -16.55 -7.82 22.27
C GLY A 53 -17.27 -7.38 21.00
N ASP A 54 -18.19 -8.22 20.52
CA ASP A 54 -18.88 -8.07 19.23
C ASP A 54 -19.98 -7.00 19.19
N GLY A 55 -20.24 -6.29 20.30
CA GLY A 55 -21.25 -5.23 20.38
C GLY A 55 -22.58 -5.69 21.00
N LYS A 56 -23.70 -5.02 20.64
CA LYS A 56 -25.06 -5.40 21.10
C LYS A 56 -25.69 -6.43 20.13
N PRO A 57 -26.64 -7.28 20.58
CA PRO A 57 -27.42 -8.12 19.67
C PRO A 57 -28.15 -7.24 18.63
N GLY A 58 -27.95 -7.53 17.33
CA GLY A 58 -28.41 -6.69 16.21
C GLY A 58 -27.34 -5.76 15.60
N ASP A 59 -26.14 -5.70 16.19
CA ASP A 59 -24.97 -4.93 15.73
C ASP A 59 -23.92 -5.86 15.05
N GLU A 60 -24.34 -7.09 14.68
CA GLU A 60 -23.52 -8.21 14.17
C GLU A 60 -22.73 -7.88 12.88
N GLN A 61 -23.00 -6.72 12.26
CA GLN A 61 -22.27 -6.22 11.08
C GLN A 61 -21.10 -5.27 11.42
N ARG A 62 -20.88 -4.90 12.69
CA ARG A 62 -19.88 -3.86 13.04
C ARG A 62 -18.43 -4.33 12.83
N TYR A 63 -18.15 -5.62 12.97
CA TYR A 63 -16.84 -6.20 12.69
C TYR A 63 -16.97 -7.41 11.75
N PRO A 64 -16.07 -7.57 10.77
CA PRO A 64 -16.12 -8.70 9.83
C PRO A 64 -15.76 -10.06 10.46
N PHE A 65 -15.31 -10.08 11.73
CA PHE A 65 -14.88 -11.29 12.45
C PHE A 65 -15.39 -11.25 13.89
N THR A 66 -15.86 -12.40 14.38
CA THR A 66 -16.32 -12.59 15.76
C THR A 66 -15.18 -12.39 16.77
N GLN A 67 -15.51 -12.12 18.03
CA GLN A 67 -14.52 -11.95 19.10
C GLN A 67 -13.66 -13.21 19.25
N ALA A 68 -14.25 -14.39 19.03
CA ALA A 68 -13.53 -15.66 19.05
C ALA A 68 -12.49 -15.75 17.92
N GLU A 69 -12.86 -15.45 16.67
CA GLU A 69 -11.94 -15.47 15.51
C GLU A 69 -10.83 -14.42 15.64
N ARG A 70 -11.15 -13.23 16.16
CA ARG A 70 -10.17 -12.18 16.45
C ARG A 70 -9.20 -12.61 17.55
N ALA A 71 -9.69 -13.27 18.60
CA ALA A 71 -8.85 -13.80 19.68
C ALA A 71 -7.95 -14.93 19.20
N GLU A 72 -8.43 -15.83 18.35
CA GLU A 72 -7.63 -16.87 17.71
C GLU A 72 -6.51 -16.27 16.86
N SER A 73 -6.83 -15.24 16.07
CA SER A 73 -5.85 -14.53 15.25
C SER A 73 -4.74 -13.90 16.12
N LEU A 74 -5.11 -13.29 17.27
CA LEU A 74 -4.15 -12.73 18.22
C LEU A 74 -3.29 -13.81 18.90
N LYS A 75 -3.88 -14.99 19.19
CA LYS A 75 -3.16 -16.14 19.73
C LYS A 75 -2.10 -16.65 18.75
N LEU A 76 -2.44 -16.72 17.46
CA LEU A 76 -1.52 -17.16 16.40
C LEU A 76 -0.33 -16.21 16.19
N LEU A 77 -0.47 -14.91 16.52
CA LEU A 77 0.66 -13.98 16.46
C LEU A 77 1.76 -14.31 17.48
N GLY A 78 1.42 -14.92 18.61
CA GLY A 78 2.39 -15.28 19.66
C GLY A 78 3.06 -14.11 20.38
N ILE A 79 2.55 -12.87 20.24
CA ILE A 79 3.15 -11.67 20.84
C ILE A 79 2.66 -11.45 22.29
N ALA A 80 1.35 -11.60 22.50
CA ALA A 80 0.73 -11.42 23.81
C ALA A 80 0.94 -12.64 24.71
N ASP A 81 1.06 -12.41 26.03
CA ASP A 81 1.08 -13.47 27.04
C ASP A 81 -0.33 -13.79 27.55
N GLY A 82 -1.30 -12.92 27.27
CA GLY A 82 -2.71 -13.09 27.59
C GLY A 82 -3.62 -12.28 26.67
N ILE A 83 -4.84 -12.79 26.42
CA ILE A 83 -5.89 -12.10 25.68
C ILE A 83 -7.12 -12.08 26.58
N PHE A 84 -7.47 -10.89 27.09
CA PHE A 84 -8.63 -10.68 27.94
C PHE A 84 -9.85 -10.33 27.10
N LEU A 85 -10.85 -11.21 27.09
CA LEU A 85 -12.10 -11.01 26.36
C LEU A 85 -13.02 -10.08 27.15
N LEU A 86 -13.31 -8.91 26.59
CA LEU A 86 -14.22 -7.95 27.20
C LEU A 86 -15.67 -8.30 26.86
N ASP A 87 -16.57 -8.17 27.84
CA ASP A 87 -17.99 -8.01 27.54
C ASP A 87 -18.21 -6.60 26.97
N LYS A 88 -18.52 -6.54 25.67
CA LYS A 88 -18.61 -5.29 24.88
C LYS A 88 -17.30 -4.49 24.92
N GLU A 89 -17.32 -3.25 25.38
CA GLU A 89 -16.16 -2.35 25.43
C GLU A 89 -15.76 -2.02 26.88
N ASN A 90 -16.08 -2.89 27.85
CA ASN A 90 -15.88 -2.63 29.27
C ASN A 90 -14.43 -2.79 29.74
N LEU A 91 -13.54 -1.89 29.30
CA LEU A 91 -12.12 -1.91 29.66
C LEU A 91 -11.87 -1.80 31.18
N GLU A 92 -12.79 -1.20 31.94
CA GLU A 92 -12.66 -1.06 33.40
C GLU A 92 -12.61 -2.42 34.10
N GLU A 93 -13.33 -3.42 33.60
CA GLU A 93 -13.30 -4.79 34.14
C GLU A 93 -11.91 -5.43 34.03
N ALA A 94 -11.25 -5.26 32.87
CA ALA A 94 -9.89 -5.75 32.66
C ALA A 94 -8.88 -5.02 33.58
N ILE A 95 -9.03 -3.70 33.76
CA ILE A 95 -8.16 -2.91 34.66
C ILE A 95 -8.32 -3.37 36.11
N LEU A 96 -9.56 -3.58 36.58
CA LEU A 96 -9.82 -4.06 37.94
C LEU A 96 -9.24 -5.46 38.18
N SER A 97 -9.34 -6.33 37.18
CA SER A 97 -8.91 -7.74 37.25
C SER A 97 -7.40 -7.90 37.14
N LEU A 98 -6.74 -7.15 36.26
CA LEU A 98 -5.33 -7.31 35.94
C LEU A 98 -4.42 -6.34 36.68
N ARG A 99 -4.96 -5.24 37.23
CA ARG A 99 -4.18 -4.17 37.90
C ARG A 99 -2.91 -3.81 37.12
N PRO A 100 -3.04 -3.40 35.85
CA PRO A 100 -1.89 -3.24 34.97
C PRO A 100 -1.00 -2.09 35.45
N ARG A 101 0.32 -2.27 35.29
CA ARG A 101 1.29 -1.21 35.56
C ARG A 101 1.17 -0.08 34.55
N GLU A 102 0.86 -0.45 33.32
CA GLU A 102 0.77 0.47 32.19
C GLU A 102 -0.37 0.02 31.26
N LEU A 103 -1.20 0.98 30.86
CA LEU A 103 -2.19 0.83 29.81
C LEU A 103 -1.68 1.57 28.58
N ILE A 104 -1.42 0.84 27.50
CA ILE A 104 -1.04 1.40 26.21
C ILE A 104 -2.28 1.40 25.32
N LEU A 105 -2.60 2.57 24.77
CA LEU A 105 -3.74 2.79 23.88
C LEU A 105 -3.25 3.31 22.54
N GLY A 106 -3.98 3.01 21.47
CA GLY A 106 -3.82 3.73 20.21
C GLY A 106 -4.09 5.23 20.41
N THR A 107 -3.35 6.09 19.71
CA THR A 107 -3.50 7.55 19.78
C THR A 107 -4.91 8.01 19.41
N GLU A 108 -5.62 7.24 18.59
CA GLU A 108 -7.02 7.47 18.24
C GLU A 108 -7.96 7.51 19.45
N PHE A 109 -7.58 6.86 20.56
CA PHE A 109 -8.39 6.83 21.77
C PHE A 109 -8.15 8.01 22.72
N GLN A 110 -7.21 8.90 22.42
CA GLN A 110 -6.85 10.01 23.32
C GLN A 110 -8.02 10.94 23.64
N LYS A 111 -8.99 11.05 22.72
CA LYS A 111 -10.20 11.89 22.86
C LYS A 111 -11.46 11.08 23.17
N ALA A 112 -11.36 9.77 23.38
CA ALA A 112 -12.52 8.90 23.57
C ALA A 112 -13.18 9.14 24.95
N SER A 113 -14.44 9.57 24.94
CA SER A 113 -15.18 9.91 26.17
C SER A 113 -15.42 8.72 27.09
N TRP A 114 -15.57 7.51 26.52
CA TRP A 114 -15.80 6.27 27.26
C TRP A 114 -14.61 5.84 28.12
N LEU A 115 -13.40 6.32 27.84
CA LEU A 115 -12.20 6.01 28.61
C LEU A 115 -12.09 6.76 29.95
N LYS A 116 -12.91 7.80 30.20
CA LYS A 116 -12.77 8.63 31.41
C LYS A 116 -12.81 7.81 32.71
N ASN A 117 -13.72 6.84 32.81
CA ASN A 117 -13.86 6.00 34.00
C ASN A 117 -12.73 4.94 34.10
N PRO A 118 -12.44 4.15 33.04
CA PRO A 118 -11.28 3.25 33.02
C PRO A 118 -9.96 3.93 33.43
N LEU A 119 -9.68 5.12 32.89
CA LEU A 119 -8.45 5.88 33.19
C LEU A 119 -8.38 6.33 34.65
N ARG A 120 -9.50 6.77 35.25
CA ARG A 120 -9.57 7.10 36.68
C ARG A 120 -9.30 5.87 37.55
N THR A 121 -9.84 4.72 37.16
CA THR A 121 -9.65 3.46 37.88
C THR A 121 -8.20 3.00 37.81
N LEU A 122 -7.56 3.11 36.65
CA LEU A 122 -6.13 2.84 36.48
C LEU A 122 -5.25 3.76 37.35
N GLN A 123 -5.52 5.06 37.36
CA GLN A 123 -4.77 6.03 38.16
C GLN A 123 -4.87 5.75 39.67
N LYS A 124 -6.06 5.35 40.16
CA LYS A 124 -6.25 4.94 41.56
C LYS A 124 -5.42 3.71 41.95
N GLN A 125 -5.10 2.85 40.97
CA GLN A 125 -4.24 1.68 41.17
C GLN A 125 -2.74 1.99 40.98
N GLY A 126 -2.38 3.24 40.67
CA GLY A 126 -1.00 3.66 40.41
C GLY A 126 -0.47 3.31 39.02
N GLY A 127 -1.34 2.87 38.11
CA GLY A 127 -0.98 2.56 36.73
C GLY A 127 -0.78 3.81 35.87
N LYS A 128 0.07 3.71 34.85
CA LYS A 128 0.33 4.77 33.87
C LYS A 128 -0.45 4.55 32.58
N VAL A 129 -0.78 5.63 31.86
CA VAL A 129 -1.31 5.54 30.50
C VAL A 129 -0.30 6.06 29.50
N GLN A 130 -0.18 5.37 28.38
CA GLN A 130 0.54 5.84 27.21
C GLN A 130 -0.34 5.74 25.98
N PHE A 131 -0.18 6.68 25.06
CA PHE A 131 -0.82 6.67 23.76
C PHE A 131 0.26 6.46 22.69
N HIS A 132 0.12 5.45 21.82
CA HIS A 132 1.14 5.11 20.84
C HIS A 132 0.56 4.66 19.50
N ALA A 133 1.17 5.12 18.41
CA ALA A 133 0.79 4.88 17.01
C ALA A 133 1.23 3.54 16.39
N GLY A 134 2.02 2.74 17.14
CA GLY A 134 3.11 1.91 16.59
C GLY A 134 4.20 2.72 15.87
N GLU A 135 5.49 2.59 16.26
CA GLU A 135 6.57 3.28 15.53
C GLU A 135 6.71 2.72 14.10
N VAL A 136 6.97 3.61 13.13
CA VAL A 136 7.28 3.21 11.76
C VAL A 136 8.74 2.75 11.71
N SER A 137 9.02 1.50 12.07
CA SER A 137 10.33 0.91 11.84
C SER A 137 10.44 0.50 10.36
N TYR A 138 11.28 1.20 9.62
CA TYR A 138 11.61 0.90 8.22
C TYR A 138 12.71 -0.16 8.07
N ALA A 139 13.19 -0.73 9.17
CA ALA A 139 14.24 -1.74 9.16
C ALA A 139 13.66 -3.14 9.41
N THR A 140 14.05 -4.10 8.58
CA THR A 140 13.67 -5.52 8.66
C THR A 140 14.35 -6.19 9.86
N VAL A 141 13.99 -5.79 11.09
CA VAL A 141 14.47 -6.42 12.33
C VAL A 141 14.16 -7.92 12.35
N GLU A 142 13.11 -8.35 11.62
CA GLU A 142 12.71 -9.74 11.51
C GLU A 142 13.79 -10.68 10.92
N LEU A 143 14.70 -10.16 10.09
CA LEU A 143 15.82 -10.96 9.56
C LEU A 143 16.94 -11.19 10.60
N LEU A 144 16.95 -10.45 11.71
CA LEU A 144 17.90 -10.67 12.80
C LEU A 144 17.49 -11.83 13.70
N ASP A 145 16.18 -12.08 13.80
CA ASP A 145 15.58 -13.05 14.73
C ASP A 145 15.11 -14.34 14.04
N SER A 146 15.08 -14.40 12.71
CA SER A 146 14.53 -15.52 11.96
C SER A 146 15.23 -15.72 10.62
N SER A 147 15.39 -16.98 10.18
CA SER A 147 16.00 -17.26 8.89
C SER A 147 15.12 -16.79 7.72
N GLU A 148 15.73 -16.49 6.59
CA GLU A 148 15.01 -16.09 5.37
C GLU A 148 14.00 -17.16 4.94
N SER A 149 14.34 -18.44 5.08
CA SER A 149 13.45 -19.57 4.79
C SER A 149 12.23 -19.61 5.71
N ASP A 150 12.38 -19.31 6.99
CA ASP A 150 11.28 -19.29 7.95
C ASP A 150 10.31 -18.16 7.63
N LEU A 151 10.84 -16.97 7.34
CA LEU A 151 10.04 -15.80 6.97
C LEU A 151 9.28 -16.01 5.66
N LYS A 152 9.93 -16.64 4.67
CA LYS A 152 9.29 -16.98 3.39
C LYS A 152 8.14 -17.97 3.61
N SER A 153 8.37 -19.00 4.42
CA SER A 153 7.35 -20.00 4.76
C SER A 153 6.17 -19.38 5.51
N LYS A 154 6.43 -18.50 6.46
CA LYS A 154 5.40 -17.76 7.21
C LYS A 154 4.55 -16.88 6.29
N ARG A 155 5.17 -16.07 5.42
CA ARG A 155 4.46 -15.20 4.47
C ARG A 155 3.64 -16.00 3.45
N LYS A 156 4.17 -17.14 2.97
CA LYS A 156 3.41 -18.09 2.12
C LYS A 156 2.19 -18.62 2.87
N ALA A 157 2.34 -19.06 4.12
CA ALA A 157 1.23 -19.54 4.93
C ALA A 157 0.15 -18.47 5.18
N GLU A 158 0.56 -17.24 5.51
CA GLU A 158 -0.36 -16.10 5.69
C GLU A 158 -1.13 -15.77 4.41
N PHE A 159 -0.46 -15.80 3.26
CA PHE A 159 -1.08 -15.57 1.97
C PHE A 159 -2.11 -16.65 1.62
N ILE A 160 -1.74 -17.93 1.75
CA ILE A 160 -2.65 -19.06 1.51
C ILE A 160 -3.87 -18.99 2.45
N ALA A 161 -3.66 -18.68 3.73
CA ALA A 161 -4.74 -18.52 4.69
C ALA A 161 -5.70 -17.38 4.29
N THR A 162 -5.16 -16.25 3.84
CA THR A 162 -5.95 -15.15 3.28
C THR A 162 -6.77 -15.60 2.08
N CYS A 163 -6.17 -16.30 1.12
CA CYS A 163 -6.90 -16.73 -0.07
C CYS A 163 -8.00 -17.77 0.24
N LYS A 164 -7.75 -18.72 1.15
CA LYS A 164 -8.77 -19.67 1.62
C LYS A 164 -9.94 -18.95 2.30
N ARG A 165 -9.65 -17.99 3.18
CA ARG A 165 -10.67 -17.17 3.87
C ARG A 165 -11.54 -16.37 2.89
N GLN A 166 -10.96 -15.91 1.79
CA GLN A 166 -11.67 -15.19 0.73
C GLN A 166 -12.34 -16.12 -0.30
N ASN A 167 -12.35 -17.45 -0.06
CA ASN A 167 -12.87 -18.46 -0.97
C ASN A 167 -12.32 -18.34 -2.41
N LEU A 168 -11.06 -17.95 -2.55
CA LEU A 168 -10.42 -17.77 -3.85
C LEU A 168 -9.98 -19.12 -4.41
N SER A 169 -10.46 -19.47 -5.60
CA SER A 169 -9.97 -20.64 -6.33
C SER A 169 -8.89 -20.24 -7.33
N LYS A 170 -7.89 -21.11 -7.49
CA LYS A 170 -6.84 -20.94 -8.51
C LYS A 170 -7.43 -20.81 -9.91
N LYS A 171 -8.46 -21.59 -10.23
CA LYS A 171 -9.11 -21.59 -11.53
C LYS A 171 -9.76 -20.23 -11.82
N ASP A 172 -10.43 -19.63 -10.84
CA ASP A 172 -11.08 -18.33 -11.01
C ASP A 172 -10.06 -17.21 -11.22
N ILE A 173 -8.92 -17.28 -10.51
CA ILE A 173 -7.84 -16.29 -10.64
C ILE A 173 -7.10 -16.42 -11.98
N ILE A 174 -6.85 -17.63 -12.48
CA ILE A 174 -6.18 -17.81 -13.78
C ILE A 174 -7.13 -17.42 -14.93
N ASN A 175 -8.39 -17.88 -14.90
CA ASN A 175 -9.39 -17.50 -15.90
C ASN A 175 -9.62 -15.99 -15.95
N SER A 176 -9.45 -15.33 -14.80
CA SER A 176 -9.48 -13.88 -14.68
C SER A 176 -8.37 -13.22 -15.50
N ILE A 177 -7.13 -13.72 -15.46
CA ILE A 177 -6.04 -13.15 -16.27
C ILE A 177 -6.34 -13.25 -17.78
N ASP A 178 -6.98 -14.33 -18.22
CA ASP A 178 -7.35 -14.51 -19.63
C ASP A 178 -8.37 -13.48 -20.13
N SER A 179 -9.19 -12.89 -19.24
CA SER A 179 -10.19 -11.88 -19.61
C SER A 179 -9.58 -10.50 -19.86
N TRP A 180 -8.37 -10.23 -19.33
CA TRP A 180 -7.69 -8.93 -19.40
C TRP A 180 -7.42 -8.46 -20.83
N LYS A 181 -7.25 -9.37 -21.79
CA LYS A 181 -7.01 -9.04 -23.20
C LYS A 181 -8.10 -8.20 -23.87
N ASN A 182 -9.31 -8.22 -23.31
CA ASN A 182 -10.45 -7.48 -23.81
C ASN A 182 -10.62 -6.12 -23.12
N THR A 183 -9.82 -5.83 -22.10
CA THR A 183 -9.89 -4.59 -21.33
C THR A 183 -9.04 -3.50 -21.97
N ARG A 184 -9.62 -2.31 -22.12
CA ARG A 184 -8.99 -1.12 -22.69
C ARG A 184 -8.80 -0.06 -21.62
N LEU A 185 -7.56 0.25 -21.29
CA LEU A 185 -7.23 1.26 -20.29
C LEU A 185 -6.53 2.46 -20.92
N VAL A 186 -6.84 3.64 -20.40
CA VAL A 186 -6.08 4.86 -20.67
C VAL A 186 -5.23 5.16 -19.45
N VAL A 187 -3.94 5.34 -19.65
CA VAL A 187 -3.01 5.79 -18.59
C VAL A 187 -2.72 7.25 -18.82
N LEU A 188 -2.97 8.09 -17.81
CA LEU A 188 -2.71 9.51 -17.81
C LEU A 188 -1.74 9.84 -16.69
N GLY A 189 -0.65 10.55 -16.99
CA GLY A 189 0.28 10.95 -15.94
C GLY A 189 1.59 11.52 -16.43
N ASP A 190 2.45 11.81 -15.46
CA ASP A 190 3.82 12.25 -15.73
C ASP A 190 4.63 11.07 -16.28
N THR A 191 5.44 11.30 -17.31
CA THR A 191 6.39 10.28 -17.82
C THR A 191 7.81 10.67 -17.43
N VAL A 192 8.57 9.68 -16.97
CA VAL A 192 9.95 9.88 -16.52
C VAL A 192 10.88 8.96 -17.30
N VAL A 193 12.05 9.48 -17.70
CA VAL A 193 13.17 8.67 -18.19
C VAL A 193 14.12 8.41 -17.02
N ASP A 194 14.20 7.15 -16.59
CA ASP A 194 15.10 6.71 -15.53
C ASP A 194 16.37 6.10 -16.14
N GLN A 195 17.54 6.64 -15.80
CA GLN A 195 18.83 6.10 -16.23
C GLN A 195 19.63 5.60 -15.02
N TYR A 196 20.20 4.41 -15.17
CA TYR A 196 21.06 3.77 -14.18
C TYR A 196 22.48 3.74 -14.75
N ALA A 197 23.41 4.42 -14.08
CA ALA A 197 24.83 4.42 -14.42
C ALA A 197 25.58 3.52 -13.45
N ALA A 198 26.05 2.37 -13.94
CA ALA A 198 26.92 1.47 -13.21
C ALA A 198 28.32 2.07 -13.16
N CYS A 199 28.88 2.18 -11.97
CA CYS A 199 30.12 2.86 -11.71
C CYS A 199 31.07 2.01 -10.87
N GLU A 200 32.36 2.25 -11.07
CA GLU A 200 33.44 1.77 -10.22
C GLU A 200 33.88 2.89 -9.27
N ALA A 201 33.99 2.62 -7.97
CA ALA A 201 34.49 3.59 -7.01
C ALA A 201 36.02 3.68 -7.11
N LEU A 202 36.54 4.88 -7.37
CA LEU A 202 37.98 5.14 -7.43
C LEU A 202 38.57 5.62 -6.09
N GLY A 203 37.71 6.07 -5.17
CA GLY A 203 38.09 6.56 -3.84
C GLY A 203 37.62 7.98 -3.58
N MET A 204 38.24 8.65 -2.61
CA MET A 204 37.96 10.04 -2.28
C MET A 204 38.78 10.98 -3.18
N SER A 205 38.18 12.11 -3.56
CA SER A 205 38.90 13.16 -4.28
C SER A 205 39.97 13.82 -3.39
N ALA A 206 41.10 14.18 -3.99
CA ALA A 206 42.15 14.97 -3.34
C ALA A 206 41.80 16.47 -3.29
N GLU A 207 40.84 16.92 -4.11
CA GLU A 207 40.45 18.33 -4.25
C GLU A 207 39.31 18.72 -3.31
N ALA A 208 38.41 17.79 -3.01
CA ALA A 208 37.23 18.01 -2.18
C ALA A 208 36.80 16.70 -1.50
N PRO A 209 36.05 16.74 -0.39
CA PRO A 209 35.57 15.55 0.31
C PRO A 209 34.40 14.88 -0.43
N VAL A 210 34.64 14.45 -1.67
CA VAL A 210 33.65 13.83 -2.55
C VAL A 210 34.15 12.47 -3.05
N ILE A 211 33.22 11.57 -3.31
CA ILE A 211 33.51 10.25 -3.87
C ILE A 211 33.74 10.40 -5.38
N VAL A 212 34.87 9.89 -5.87
CA VAL A 212 35.18 9.82 -7.30
C VAL A 212 34.77 8.45 -7.81
N VAL A 213 34.00 8.43 -8.89
CA VAL A 213 33.55 7.21 -9.55
C VAL A 213 33.81 7.27 -11.06
N LYS A 214 34.07 6.11 -11.66
CA LYS A 214 34.18 5.93 -13.10
C LYS A 214 32.92 5.28 -13.63
N GLU A 215 32.20 5.95 -14.54
CA GLU A 215 31.04 5.34 -15.21
C GLU A 215 31.52 4.24 -16.16
N LEU A 216 30.96 3.04 -16.01
CA LEU A 216 31.30 1.86 -16.80
C LEU A 216 30.25 1.58 -17.88
N ALA A 217 28.98 1.69 -17.51
CA ALA A 217 27.86 1.41 -18.39
C ALA A 217 26.61 2.16 -17.93
N GLN A 218 25.69 2.39 -18.86
CA GLN A 218 24.39 3.00 -18.57
C GLN A 218 23.25 2.16 -19.15
N LYS A 219 22.12 2.13 -18.43
CA LYS A 219 20.87 1.53 -18.89
C LYS A 219 19.71 2.49 -18.64
N THR A 220 18.90 2.71 -19.67
CA THR A 220 17.77 3.63 -19.64
C THR A 220 16.45 2.86 -19.60
N PHE A 221 15.49 3.38 -18.85
CA PHE A 221 14.16 2.83 -18.65
C PHE A 221 13.11 3.94 -18.78
N ILE A 222 11.92 3.57 -19.23
CA ILE A 222 10.72 4.39 -19.03
C ILE A 222 10.19 4.16 -17.62
N GLY A 223 9.71 5.23 -16.99
CA GLY A 223 9.18 5.23 -15.64
C GLY A 223 7.88 6.03 -15.54
N ALA A 224 7.31 6.06 -14.34
CA ALA A 224 6.05 6.73 -14.03
C ALA A 224 4.86 6.26 -14.90
N ALA A 225 4.09 7.16 -15.51
CA ALA A 225 2.93 6.76 -16.31
C ALA A 225 3.28 5.80 -17.46
N ALA A 226 4.48 5.94 -18.05
CA ALA A 226 4.91 5.09 -19.16
C ALA A 226 5.18 3.64 -18.74
N ILE A 227 5.72 3.39 -17.54
CA ILE A 227 5.91 2.01 -17.06
C ILE A 227 4.60 1.39 -16.57
N VAL A 228 3.68 2.19 -16.01
CA VAL A 228 2.31 1.73 -15.72
C VAL A 228 1.65 1.26 -17.03
N ALA A 229 1.74 2.04 -18.11
CA ALA A 229 1.24 1.63 -19.43
C ALA A 229 1.91 0.35 -19.95
N ALA A 230 3.22 0.20 -19.74
CA ALA A 230 3.95 -1.00 -20.11
C ALA A 230 3.53 -2.24 -19.32
N HIS A 231 3.28 -2.11 -18.00
CA HIS A 231 2.70 -3.19 -17.20
C HIS A 231 1.32 -3.59 -17.70
N VAL A 232 0.44 -2.61 -17.98
CA VAL A 232 -0.89 -2.88 -18.53
C VAL A 232 -0.80 -3.69 -19.82
N ARG A 233 0.08 -3.28 -20.73
CA ARG A 233 0.28 -3.97 -22.02
C ARG A 233 0.88 -5.37 -21.83
N ALA A 234 1.89 -5.52 -20.99
CA ALA A 234 2.57 -6.80 -20.74
C ALA A 234 1.66 -7.83 -20.04
N LEU A 235 0.76 -7.37 -19.17
CA LEU A 235 -0.26 -8.21 -18.54
C LEU A 235 -1.37 -8.63 -19.52
N GLY A 236 -1.38 -8.09 -20.74
CA GLY A 236 -2.22 -8.54 -21.85
C GLY A 236 -3.35 -7.57 -22.22
N ALA A 237 -3.62 -6.55 -21.41
CA ALA A 237 -4.65 -5.56 -21.68
C ALA A 237 -4.25 -4.57 -22.79
N GLN A 238 -5.23 -3.92 -23.40
CA GLN A 238 -5.01 -2.82 -24.33
C GLN A 238 -4.76 -1.54 -23.55
N CYS A 239 -3.74 -0.79 -23.95
CA CYS A 239 -3.32 0.42 -23.24
C CYS A 239 -3.09 1.57 -24.21
N HIS A 240 -3.61 2.75 -23.85
CA HIS A 240 -3.27 4.01 -24.49
C HIS A 240 -2.70 5.00 -23.46
N LEU A 241 -1.44 5.39 -23.63
CA LEU A 241 -0.77 6.37 -22.76
C LEU A 241 -1.06 7.80 -23.23
N VAL A 242 -1.46 8.68 -22.31
CA VAL A 242 -1.55 10.13 -22.52
C VAL A 242 -0.58 10.80 -21.54
N SER A 243 0.40 11.54 -22.06
CA SER A 243 1.41 12.21 -21.25
C SER A 243 1.96 13.43 -21.96
N VAL A 244 2.63 14.31 -21.20
CA VAL A 244 3.31 15.50 -21.73
C VAL A 244 4.81 15.33 -21.56
N LEU A 245 5.55 15.61 -22.62
CA LEU A 245 7.01 15.48 -22.71
C LEU A 245 7.63 16.78 -23.24
N GLY A 246 8.93 16.95 -23.07
CA GLY A 246 9.67 18.07 -23.65
C GLY A 246 9.98 17.87 -25.13
N GLN A 247 10.55 18.90 -25.75
CA GLN A 247 11.10 18.82 -27.10
C GLN A 247 12.58 18.43 -27.07
N ASP A 248 12.86 17.17 -26.71
CA ASP A 248 14.21 16.67 -26.46
C ASP A 248 14.42 15.20 -26.86
N ASP A 249 15.67 14.73 -26.75
CA ASP A 249 16.04 13.34 -27.10
C ASP A 249 15.40 12.32 -26.16
N GLU A 250 15.16 12.70 -24.90
CA GLU A 250 14.46 11.89 -23.93
C GLU A 250 13.01 11.60 -24.36
N ALA A 251 12.31 12.57 -24.95
CA ALA A 251 10.99 12.33 -25.53
C ALA A 251 11.03 11.32 -26.70
N ASN A 252 12.05 11.41 -27.54
CA ASN A 252 12.27 10.46 -28.65
C ASN A 252 12.57 9.05 -28.12
N LEU A 253 13.35 8.92 -27.05
CA LEU A 253 13.63 7.65 -26.38
C LEU A 253 12.34 7.01 -25.85
N VAL A 254 11.48 7.80 -25.18
CA VAL A 254 10.17 7.34 -24.70
C VAL A 254 9.32 6.82 -25.86
N SER A 255 9.17 7.62 -26.92
CA SER A 255 8.36 7.24 -28.10
C SER A 255 8.83 5.93 -28.72
N ASN A 256 10.14 5.78 -28.93
CA ASN A 256 10.73 4.56 -29.49
C ASN A 256 10.52 3.33 -28.58
N GLN A 257 10.59 3.50 -27.27
CA GLN A 257 10.40 2.40 -26.33
C GLN A 257 8.93 1.95 -26.26
N LEU A 258 7.98 2.89 -26.30
CA LEU A 258 6.55 2.58 -26.35
C LEU A 258 6.19 1.85 -27.64
N GLN A 259 6.73 2.27 -28.79
CA GLN A 259 6.52 1.57 -30.07
C GLN A 259 7.07 0.15 -30.05
N LYS A 260 8.28 -0.06 -29.51
CA LYS A 260 8.88 -1.41 -29.37
C LYS A 260 8.04 -2.35 -28.49
N GLN A 261 7.27 -1.79 -27.55
CA GLN A 261 6.40 -2.54 -26.65
C GLN A 261 4.95 -2.59 -27.13
N ASP A 262 4.66 -2.09 -28.35
CA ASP A 262 3.32 -2.06 -28.93
C ASP A 262 2.29 -1.35 -28.01
N ILE A 263 2.70 -0.21 -27.45
CA ILE A 263 1.86 0.64 -26.60
C ILE A 263 1.40 1.84 -27.41
N GLN A 264 0.08 2.01 -27.54
CA GLN A 264 -0.49 3.19 -28.18
C GLN A 264 -0.28 4.41 -27.28
N SER A 265 -0.01 5.57 -27.89
CA SER A 265 0.27 6.78 -27.11
C SER A 265 -0.19 8.06 -27.78
N SER A 266 -0.51 9.05 -26.95
CA SER A 266 -0.67 10.45 -27.31
C SER A 266 0.30 11.25 -26.45
N LEU A 267 1.52 11.40 -26.95
CA LEU A 267 2.57 12.21 -26.35
C LEU A 267 2.40 13.66 -26.81
N ILE A 268 2.00 14.55 -25.90
CA ILE A 268 1.94 15.99 -26.17
C ILE A 268 3.34 16.57 -25.92
N ILE A 269 3.85 17.35 -26.85
CA ILE A 269 5.17 17.99 -26.73
C ILE A 269 4.98 19.42 -26.23
N ASP A 270 5.57 19.72 -25.08
CA ASP A 270 5.61 21.03 -24.44
C ASP A 270 7.05 21.59 -24.48
N PRO A 271 7.34 22.59 -25.33
CA PRO A 271 8.69 23.13 -25.47
C PRO A 271 9.15 23.93 -24.25
N ASP A 272 8.24 24.32 -23.35
CA ASP A 272 8.55 25.13 -22.17
C ASP A 272 9.06 24.28 -20.98
N ARG A 273 9.06 22.95 -21.10
CA ARG A 273 9.60 22.03 -20.08
C ARG A 273 10.49 20.95 -20.71
N PRO A 274 11.52 20.47 -20.00
CA PRO A 274 12.23 19.26 -20.40
C PRO A 274 11.39 18.02 -20.07
N THR A 275 11.62 16.93 -20.80
CA THR A 275 11.18 15.60 -20.40
C THR A 275 11.82 15.27 -19.05
N THR A 276 11.00 14.86 -18.08
CA THR A 276 11.47 14.52 -16.73
C THR A 276 12.50 13.39 -16.80
N PHE A 277 13.73 13.65 -16.37
CA PHE A 277 14.84 12.71 -16.44
C PHE A 277 15.49 12.52 -15.07
N LYS A 278 15.80 11.27 -14.72
CA LYS A 278 16.44 10.90 -13.44
C LYS A 278 17.59 9.94 -13.68
N LYS A 279 18.83 10.38 -13.43
CA LYS A 279 20.03 9.52 -13.48
C LYS A 279 20.45 9.11 -12.08
N ARG A 280 20.59 7.80 -11.84
CA ARG A 280 21.06 7.20 -10.59
C ARG A 280 22.45 6.61 -10.82
N TYR A 281 23.42 7.05 -10.02
CA TYR A 281 24.77 6.49 -10.05
C TYR A 281 24.87 5.39 -9.00
N MET A 282 25.33 4.21 -9.43
CA MET A 282 25.41 3.03 -8.59
C MET A 282 26.82 2.45 -8.57
N VAL A 283 27.28 2.04 -7.40
CA VAL A 283 28.48 1.21 -7.24
C VAL A 283 28.03 -0.11 -6.66
N GLU A 284 28.35 -1.21 -7.36
CA GLU A 284 27.78 -2.52 -7.08
C GLU A 284 26.24 -2.44 -7.00
N ASN A 285 25.64 -2.81 -5.86
CA ASN A 285 24.20 -2.75 -5.63
C ASN A 285 23.76 -1.50 -4.84
N GLN A 286 24.65 -0.52 -4.62
CA GLN A 286 24.36 0.66 -3.82
C GLN A 286 24.14 1.90 -4.69
N LYS A 287 23.02 2.60 -4.46
CA LYS A 287 22.71 3.90 -5.10
C LYS A 287 23.43 5.01 -4.33
N LEU A 288 24.42 5.66 -4.96
CA LEU A 288 25.21 6.71 -4.32
C LEU A 288 24.46 8.05 -4.29
N PHE A 289 24.06 8.55 -5.45
CA PHE A 289 23.29 9.77 -5.60
C PHE A 289 22.47 9.76 -6.88
N ARG A 290 21.54 10.71 -6.97
CA ARG A 290 20.64 10.87 -8.11
C ARG A 290 20.65 12.32 -8.57
N VAL A 291 20.75 12.51 -9.89
CA VAL A 291 20.58 13.81 -10.53
C VAL A 291 19.25 13.80 -11.29
N SER A 292 18.43 14.82 -11.07
CA SER A 292 17.15 14.99 -11.76
C SER A 292 17.20 16.24 -12.65
N ARG A 293 16.73 16.13 -13.89
CA ARG A 293 16.43 17.26 -14.78
C ARG A 293 14.92 17.26 -14.98
N LEU A 294 14.25 18.28 -14.46
CA LEU A 294 12.78 18.37 -14.49
C LEU A 294 12.34 19.80 -14.25
N GLU A 295 11.12 20.09 -14.69
CA GLU A 295 10.31 21.23 -14.28
C GLU A 295 9.01 20.69 -13.68
N ASP A 296 8.56 21.27 -12.56
CA ASP A 296 7.39 20.80 -11.81
C ASP A 296 6.22 21.80 -11.80
N HIS A 297 6.31 22.86 -12.61
CA HIS A 297 5.21 23.79 -12.80
C HIS A 297 4.03 23.13 -13.52
N ALA A 298 2.83 23.60 -13.20
CA ALA A 298 1.61 23.17 -13.87
C ALA A 298 1.67 23.45 -15.38
N LEU A 299 0.96 22.61 -16.16
CA LEU A 299 0.77 22.83 -17.59
C LEU A 299 0.10 24.18 -17.88
N SER A 300 0.42 24.76 -19.04
CA SER A 300 -0.32 25.92 -19.56
C SER A 300 -1.75 25.54 -19.92
N LEU A 301 -2.67 26.52 -19.94
CA LEU A 301 -4.08 26.28 -20.29
C LEU A 301 -4.26 25.64 -21.67
N GLU A 302 -3.36 25.94 -22.61
CA GLU A 302 -3.32 25.37 -23.96
C GLU A 302 -2.98 23.88 -23.91
N MET A 303 -1.89 23.52 -23.22
CA MET A 303 -1.49 22.11 -23.05
C MET A 303 -2.56 21.30 -22.33
N GLU A 304 -3.18 21.86 -21.30
CA GLU A 304 -4.30 21.23 -20.61
C GLU A 304 -5.47 20.93 -21.57
N ASN A 305 -5.82 21.87 -22.47
CA ASN A 305 -6.90 21.66 -23.43
C ASN A 305 -6.57 20.54 -24.42
N ILE A 306 -5.32 20.46 -24.90
CA ILE A 306 -4.88 19.39 -25.81
C ILE A 306 -4.99 18.03 -25.11
N VAL A 307 -4.55 17.92 -23.85
CA VAL A 307 -4.69 16.70 -23.04
C VAL A 307 -6.17 16.31 -22.91
N ILE A 308 -7.03 17.26 -22.54
CA ILE A 308 -8.47 17.04 -22.36
C ILE A 308 -9.14 16.59 -23.67
N ASP A 309 -8.76 17.18 -24.81
CA ASP A 309 -9.29 16.80 -26.12
C ASP A 309 -8.91 15.35 -26.49
N LYS A 310 -7.67 14.92 -26.19
CA LYS A 310 -7.25 13.53 -26.40
C LYS A 310 -8.05 12.57 -25.53
N LEU A 311 -8.19 12.88 -24.23
CA LEU A 311 -8.97 12.07 -23.31
C LEU A 311 -10.44 11.95 -23.75
N THR A 312 -11.04 13.05 -24.19
CA THR A 312 -12.44 13.08 -24.66
C THR A 312 -12.67 12.17 -25.87
N ARG A 313 -11.70 12.07 -26.80
CA ARG A 313 -11.80 11.17 -27.96
C ARG A 313 -11.63 9.70 -27.59
N LEU A 314 -10.85 9.40 -26.54
CA LEU A 314 -10.57 8.04 -26.10
C LEU A 314 -11.68 7.47 -25.19
N ALA A 315 -12.33 8.34 -24.40
CA ALA A 315 -13.29 7.94 -23.37
C ALA A 315 -14.40 6.97 -23.85
N PRO A 316 -15.05 7.15 -25.02
CA PRO A 316 -16.13 6.24 -25.45
C PRO A 316 -15.73 4.78 -25.62
N ASN A 317 -14.43 4.51 -25.78
CA ASN A 317 -13.86 3.18 -26.03
C ASN A 317 -12.93 2.73 -24.90
N THR A 318 -13.11 3.26 -23.70
CA THR A 318 -12.23 3.01 -22.55
C THR A 318 -13.02 2.34 -21.42
N ASP A 319 -12.44 1.28 -20.84
CA ASP A 319 -13.03 0.51 -19.74
C ASP A 319 -12.44 0.92 -18.37
N GLY A 320 -11.43 1.80 -18.36
CA GLY A 320 -10.85 2.38 -17.14
C GLY A 320 -9.79 3.45 -17.43
N ILE A 321 -9.68 4.46 -16.56
CA ILE A 321 -8.63 5.50 -16.65
C ILE A 321 -7.73 5.40 -15.41
N ILE A 322 -6.44 5.20 -15.62
CA ILE A 322 -5.41 5.20 -14.57
C ILE A 322 -4.75 6.58 -14.53
N ILE A 323 -4.70 7.21 -13.37
CA ILE A 323 -3.99 8.45 -13.11
C ILE A 323 -2.75 8.14 -12.26
N SER A 324 -1.58 8.36 -12.85
CA SER A 324 -0.27 8.22 -12.22
C SER A 324 0.33 9.62 -12.03
N ASP A 325 0.09 10.21 -10.85
CA ASP A 325 0.52 11.58 -10.52
C ASP A 325 1.84 11.55 -9.72
N PHE A 326 2.93 11.97 -10.35
CA PHE A 326 4.23 12.14 -9.68
C PHE A 326 4.46 13.59 -9.23
N VAL A 327 3.46 14.46 -9.43
CA VAL A 327 3.48 15.88 -9.06
C VAL A 327 4.55 16.63 -9.87
N TYR A 328 4.70 16.32 -11.16
CA TYR A 328 5.50 17.10 -12.13
C TYR A 328 4.67 18.06 -13.00
N GLY A 329 3.38 18.20 -12.67
CA GLY A 329 2.53 19.25 -13.22
C GLY A 329 1.60 18.82 -14.36
N VAL A 330 1.66 17.55 -14.82
CA VAL A 330 0.69 17.04 -15.81
C VAL A 330 -0.71 16.92 -15.21
N ILE A 331 -0.82 16.50 -13.95
CA ILE A 331 -2.12 16.29 -13.29
C ILE A 331 -2.60 17.58 -12.60
N THR A 332 -3.17 18.48 -13.39
CA THR A 332 -3.73 19.75 -12.91
C THR A 332 -5.16 19.59 -12.39
N PRO A 333 -5.66 20.53 -11.56
CA PRO A 333 -7.07 20.54 -11.14
C PRO A 333 -8.07 20.58 -12.32
N LYS A 334 -7.72 21.23 -13.43
CA LYS A 334 -8.60 21.29 -14.61
C LYS A 334 -8.68 19.93 -15.31
N ILE A 335 -7.54 19.25 -15.48
CA ILE A 335 -7.49 17.90 -16.05
C ILE A 335 -8.24 16.91 -15.16
N LEU A 336 -8.05 16.94 -13.84
CA LEU A 336 -8.79 16.08 -12.91
C LEU A 336 -10.30 16.29 -13.00
N ARG A 337 -10.78 17.53 -13.08
CA ARG A 337 -12.21 17.82 -13.29
C ARG A 337 -12.71 17.27 -14.64
N ALA A 338 -11.93 17.38 -15.70
CA ALA A 338 -12.30 16.84 -17.00
C ALA A 338 -12.38 15.31 -16.98
N VAL A 339 -11.39 14.63 -16.39
CA VAL A 339 -11.40 13.17 -16.21
C VAL A 339 -12.60 12.70 -15.40
N THR A 340 -12.93 13.41 -14.31
CA THR A 340 -14.11 13.10 -13.49
C THR A 340 -15.41 13.22 -14.30
N LYS A 341 -15.56 14.28 -15.11
CA LYS A 341 -16.72 14.43 -16.00
C LYS A 341 -16.81 13.33 -17.06
N LEU A 342 -15.68 12.91 -17.63
CA LEU A 342 -15.64 11.81 -18.59
C LEU A 342 -16.00 10.48 -17.93
N SER A 343 -15.52 10.25 -16.71
CA SER A 343 -15.89 9.10 -15.89
C SER A 343 -17.40 9.01 -15.67
N GLU A 344 -18.03 10.12 -15.26
CA GLU A 344 -19.49 10.18 -15.07
C GLU A 344 -20.26 9.97 -16.38
N ALA A 345 -19.83 10.63 -17.48
CA ALA A 345 -20.53 10.59 -18.76
C ALA A 345 -20.50 9.21 -19.43
N TYR A 346 -19.41 8.45 -19.25
CA TYR A 346 -19.20 7.16 -19.90
C TYR A 346 -19.18 5.98 -18.92
N ASN A 347 -19.44 6.23 -17.63
CA ASN A 347 -19.38 5.23 -16.55
C ASN A 347 -18.02 4.51 -16.47
N ILE A 348 -16.92 5.26 -16.60
CA ILE A 348 -15.56 4.72 -16.63
C ILE A 348 -14.97 4.75 -15.21
N PRO A 349 -14.52 3.62 -14.64
CA PRO A 349 -13.85 3.63 -13.34
C PRO A 349 -12.50 4.37 -13.41
N LEU A 350 -12.22 5.16 -12.37
CA LEU A 350 -10.96 5.89 -12.20
C LEU A 350 -10.07 5.20 -11.17
N PHE A 351 -8.80 5.06 -11.50
CA PHE A 351 -7.77 4.48 -10.61
C PHE A 351 -6.68 5.53 -10.40
N GLY A 352 -6.26 5.75 -9.16
CA GLY A 352 -5.38 6.88 -8.84
C GLY A 352 -4.29 6.54 -7.84
N ASP A 353 -3.11 7.07 -8.09
CA ASP A 353 -2.00 7.07 -7.14
C ASP A 353 -1.22 8.39 -7.21
N VAL A 354 -0.75 8.86 -6.06
CA VAL A 354 0.13 10.03 -5.94
C VAL A 354 1.51 9.50 -5.55
N GLN A 355 2.33 9.24 -6.55
CA GLN A 355 3.56 8.44 -6.47
C GLN A 355 4.76 9.31 -6.10
N CYS A 356 4.69 9.90 -4.90
CA CYS A 356 5.64 10.90 -4.44
C CYS A 356 6.87 10.26 -3.79
N SER A 357 8.01 10.34 -4.48
CA SER A 357 9.31 9.98 -3.90
C SER A 357 10.01 11.16 -3.22
N SER A 358 10.04 12.31 -3.90
CA SER A 358 10.70 13.56 -3.46
C SER A 358 9.76 14.76 -3.37
N GLN A 359 8.70 14.77 -4.16
CA GLN A 359 7.70 15.84 -4.19
C GLN A 359 6.70 15.65 -3.04
N VAL A 360 5.90 16.69 -2.76
CA VAL A 360 4.81 16.62 -1.78
C VAL A 360 3.48 16.75 -2.52
N GLY A 361 2.79 15.62 -2.67
CA GLY A 361 1.43 15.55 -3.20
C GLY A 361 0.42 15.17 -2.13
N SER A 362 -0.87 15.20 -2.48
CA SER A 362 -1.94 14.74 -1.61
C SER A 362 -2.90 13.83 -2.36
N ILE A 363 -2.97 12.56 -1.93
CA ILE A 363 -3.91 11.56 -2.48
C ILE A 363 -5.37 12.01 -2.31
N ARG A 364 -5.63 12.91 -1.36
CA ARG A 364 -6.96 13.46 -1.03
C ARG A 364 -7.57 14.27 -2.17
N ARG A 365 -6.78 14.67 -3.18
CA ARG A 365 -7.25 15.39 -4.37
C ARG A 365 -8.08 14.51 -5.30
N PHE A 366 -7.95 13.19 -5.20
CA PHE A 366 -8.72 12.24 -6.00
C PHE A 366 -10.03 11.92 -5.28
N LYS A 367 -11.15 12.41 -5.85
CA LYS A 367 -12.52 12.23 -5.35
C LYS A 367 -13.31 11.37 -6.33
N ASP A 368 -14.12 10.46 -5.81
CA ASP A 368 -15.00 9.57 -6.58
C ASP A 368 -14.23 8.58 -7.49
N PHE A 369 -13.03 8.19 -7.06
CA PHE A 369 -12.23 7.19 -7.76
C PHE A 369 -12.69 5.77 -7.37
N ALA A 370 -12.67 4.85 -8.33
CA ALA A 370 -12.92 3.44 -8.06
C ALA A 370 -11.83 2.88 -7.11
N LEU A 371 -10.56 3.19 -7.37
CA LEU A 371 -9.44 2.76 -6.53
C LEU A 371 -8.48 3.91 -6.25
N LEU A 372 -8.06 4.03 -4.99
CA LEU A 372 -6.86 4.76 -4.60
C LEU A 372 -5.81 3.79 -4.08
N SER A 373 -4.52 4.03 -4.37
CA SER A 373 -3.46 3.11 -3.96
C SER A 373 -2.23 3.76 -3.29
N PRO A 374 -2.38 4.65 -2.30
CA PRO A 374 -1.22 5.30 -1.67
C PRO A 374 -0.36 4.32 -0.87
N ASN A 375 0.91 4.64 -0.67
CA ASN A 375 1.71 4.03 0.39
C ASN A 375 1.49 4.71 1.75
N GLU A 376 1.92 4.07 2.85
CA GLU A 376 1.79 4.60 4.21
C GLU A 376 2.40 6.01 4.34
N ARG A 377 3.54 6.28 3.69
CA ARG A 377 4.19 7.60 3.74
C ARG A 377 3.33 8.66 3.06
N GLU A 378 2.82 8.39 1.86
CA GLU A 378 1.94 9.29 1.10
C GLU A 378 0.65 9.58 1.85
N LEU A 379 0.04 8.56 2.47
CA LEU A 379 -1.17 8.71 3.26
C LEU A 379 -0.93 9.59 4.49
N ARG A 380 0.15 9.34 5.24
CA ARG A 380 0.52 10.15 6.41
C ARG A 380 0.87 11.59 6.03
N LEU A 381 1.63 11.79 4.97
CA LEU A 381 1.97 13.14 4.46
C LEU A 381 0.71 13.90 4.02
N SER A 382 -0.25 13.22 3.39
CA SER A 382 -1.50 13.83 2.94
C SER A 382 -2.35 14.39 4.09
N TYR A 383 -2.22 13.85 5.29
CA TYR A 383 -2.89 14.32 6.51
C TYR A 383 -1.98 15.10 7.45
N GLN A 384 -0.68 15.19 7.16
CA GLN A 384 0.35 15.66 8.10
C GLN A 384 0.25 14.94 9.46
N ASP A 385 -0.05 13.64 9.42
CA ASP A 385 -0.36 12.84 10.61
C ASP A 385 0.60 11.65 10.73
N LYS A 386 1.48 11.73 11.73
CA LYS A 386 2.44 10.67 12.06
C LYS A 386 1.95 9.77 13.21
N GLU A 387 0.88 10.14 13.88
CA GLU A 387 0.48 9.58 15.17
C GLU A 387 -0.71 8.64 15.04
N SER A 388 -1.64 8.89 14.12
CA SER A 388 -2.82 8.03 13.97
C SER A 388 -2.43 6.65 13.42
N GLY A 389 -3.14 5.61 13.87
CA GLY A 389 -3.07 4.28 13.29
C GLY A 389 -3.45 4.27 11.81
N ILE A 390 -2.83 3.38 11.03
CA ILE A 390 -3.04 3.34 9.57
C ILE A 390 -4.51 3.10 9.20
N GLU A 391 -5.22 2.28 9.96
CA GLU A 391 -6.65 1.98 9.77
C GLU A 391 -7.51 3.25 9.86
N VAL A 392 -7.22 4.12 10.83
CA VAL A 392 -7.94 5.38 11.03
C VAL A 392 -7.72 6.32 9.84
N LEU A 393 -6.49 6.41 9.35
CA LEU A 393 -6.16 7.21 8.17
C LEU A 393 -6.80 6.63 6.91
N SER A 394 -6.83 5.31 6.75
CA SER A 394 -7.48 4.61 5.64
C SER A 394 -8.97 4.89 5.60
N GLN A 395 -9.68 4.71 6.72
CA GLN A 395 -11.12 4.95 6.81
C GLN A 395 -11.46 6.44 6.59
N ARG A 396 -10.62 7.34 7.09
CA ARG A 396 -10.76 8.78 6.84
C ARG A 396 -10.62 9.10 5.35
N LEU A 397 -9.63 8.50 4.68
CA LEU A 397 -9.46 8.69 3.23
C LEU A 397 -10.66 8.16 2.46
N ILE A 398 -11.11 6.93 2.72
CA ILE A 398 -12.28 6.32 2.06
C ILE A 398 -13.51 7.22 2.20
N LYS A 399 -13.76 7.76 3.39
CA LYS A 399 -14.90 8.65 3.65
C LYS A 399 -14.75 10.00 2.95
N GLU A 400 -13.56 10.60 2.97
CA GLU A 400 -13.32 11.91 2.36
C GLU A 400 -13.27 11.84 0.83
N SER A 401 -12.69 10.78 0.26
CA SER A 401 -12.55 10.60 -1.19
C SER A 401 -13.76 9.96 -1.83
N MET A 402 -14.63 9.33 -1.04
CA MET A 402 -15.73 8.49 -1.52
C MET A 402 -15.26 7.38 -2.47
N CYS A 403 -14.01 6.94 -2.34
CA CYS A 403 -13.51 5.84 -3.17
C CYS A 403 -14.21 4.51 -2.81
N HIS A 404 -14.38 3.66 -3.82
CA HIS A 404 -14.98 2.34 -3.60
C HIS A 404 -13.97 1.34 -3.03
N TYR A 405 -12.74 1.41 -3.53
CA TYR A 405 -11.61 0.60 -3.10
C TYR A 405 -10.44 1.46 -2.66
N LEU A 406 -9.72 1.03 -1.62
CA LEU A 406 -8.45 1.63 -1.20
C LEU A 406 -7.43 0.52 -0.99
N LEU A 407 -6.22 0.68 -1.52
CA LEU A 407 -5.11 -0.23 -1.28
C LEU A 407 -3.95 0.53 -0.65
N VAL A 408 -3.68 0.29 0.64
CA VAL A 408 -2.61 0.99 1.36
C VAL A 408 -1.34 0.14 1.37
N LYS A 409 -0.32 0.59 0.63
CA LYS A 409 0.97 -0.11 0.51
C LYS A 409 1.83 0.12 1.75
N MET A 410 2.31 -0.97 2.34
CA MET A 410 3.06 -0.99 3.61
C MET A 410 4.47 -1.59 3.43
N SER A 411 5.08 -1.39 2.26
CA SER A 411 6.44 -1.82 1.94
C SER A 411 6.69 -3.31 2.26
N SER A 412 7.69 -3.64 3.07
CA SER A 412 8.05 -5.01 3.45
C SER A 412 6.96 -5.76 4.23
N SER A 413 5.89 -5.08 4.65
CA SER A 413 4.74 -5.68 5.31
C SER A 413 3.59 -6.05 4.35
N GLY A 414 3.72 -5.75 3.06
CA GLY A 414 2.69 -6.00 2.05
C GLY A 414 1.75 -4.82 1.90
N PHE A 415 0.44 -5.05 1.88
CA PHE A 415 -0.57 -3.98 1.80
C PHE A 415 -1.90 -4.40 2.43
N ILE A 416 -2.78 -3.43 2.66
CA ILE A 416 -4.15 -3.67 3.11
C ILE A 416 -5.11 -3.24 2.01
N ALA A 417 -5.96 -4.17 1.56
CA ALA A 417 -7.05 -3.89 0.62
C ALA A 417 -8.33 -3.57 1.40
N TYR A 418 -8.99 -2.48 1.04
CA TYR A 418 -10.23 -2.01 1.64
C TYR A 418 -11.33 -1.91 0.57
N GLU A 419 -12.53 -2.32 0.94
CA GLU A 419 -13.73 -2.23 0.11
C GLU A 419 -14.86 -1.54 0.87
N ARG A 420 -15.37 -0.45 0.31
CA ARG A 420 -16.57 0.22 0.82
C ARG A 420 -17.82 -0.44 0.25
N LYS A 421 -18.63 -1.06 1.09
CA LYS A 421 -19.91 -1.68 0.70
C LYS A 421 -21.01 -0.62 0.54
N GLN A 422 -22.11 -1.02 -0.08
CA GLN A 422 -23.24 -0.13 -0.37
C GLN A 422 -23.92 0.42 0.90
N ASP A 423 -23.90 -0.35 1.99
CA ASP A 423 -24.40 0.05 3.32
C ASP A 423 -23.46 1.02 4.06
N GLY A 424 -22.33 1.39 3.46
CA GLY A 424 -21.33 2.27 4.05
C GLY A 424 -20.33 1.55 4.97
N SER A 425 -20.47 0.25 5.21
CA SER A 425 -19.47 -0.55 5.92
C SER A 425 -18.19 -0.65 5.09
N VAL A 426 -17.05 -0.77 5.79
CA VAL A 426 -15.74 -0.92 5.16
C VAL A 426 -15.17 -2.27 5.55
N TYR A 427 -14.99 -3.12 4.54
CA TYR A 427 -14.30 -4.39 4.68
C TYR A 427 -12.81 -4.20 4.43
N SER A 428 -11.95 -4.87 5.20
CA SER A 428 -10.50 -4.82 5.00
C SER A 428 -9.89 -6.23 4.97
N GLN A 429 -8.82 -6.40 4.19
CA GLN A 429 -8.06 -7.64 4.11
C GLN A 429 -6.57 -7.31 3.90
N PRO A 430 -5.70 -7.64 4.87
CA PRO A 430 -4.25 -7.54 4.69
C PRO A 430 -3.72 -8.67 3.79
N PHE A 431 -2.76 -8.33 2.95
CA PHE A 431 -1.97 -9.26 2.15
C PHE A 431 -0.48 -9.10 2.51
N PRO A 432 0.24 -10.19 2.81
CA PRO A 432 1.65 -10.11 3.19
C PRO A 432 2.53 -9.80 1.97
N ALA A 433 3.69 -9.19 2.19
CA ALA A 433 4.72 -9.13 1.16
C ALA A 433 5.29 -10.52 0.92
N LEU A 434 5.23 -11.01 -0.32
CA LEU A 434 5.66 -12.38 -0.65
C LEU A 434 7.16 -12.51 -0.86
N SER A 435 7.87 -11.40 -1.12
CA SER A 435 9.35 -11.36 -1.18
C SER A 435 9.93 -10.92 0.16
N VAL A 436 10.86 -11.71 0.70
CA VAL A 436 11.53 -11.47 2.00
C VAL A 436 12.73 -10.54 1.83
N ASN A 437 13.47 -10.69 0.73
CA ASN A 437 14.70 -9.96 0.46
C ASN A 437 14.62 -9.25 -0.91
N PRO A 438 14.05 -8.03 -0.97
CA PRO A 438 13.88 -7.31 -2.23
C PRO A 438 15.23 -6.82 -2.77
N LEU A 439 15.48 -7.01 -4.06
CA LEU A 439 16.65 -6.49 -4.76
C LEU A 439 16.50 -4.99 -5.08
N ASP A 440 15.34 -4.60 -5.63
CA ASP A 440 15.03 -3.19 -5.88
C ASP A 440 13.53 -2.93 -5.69
N VAL A 441 13.17 -2.05 -4.75
CA VAL A 441 11.76 -1.71 -4.49
C VAL A 441 11.15 -0.73 -5.51
N THR A 442 11.97 -0.25 -6.45
CA THR A 442 11.54 0.73 -7.46
C THR A 442 10.51 0.13 -8.41
N GLY A 443 9.34 0.74 -8.52
CA GLY A 443 8.31 0.34 -9.50
C GLY A 443 7.29 -0.69 -9.00
N ALA A 444 7.48 -1.30 -7.83
CA ALA A 444 6.51 -2.25 -7.28
C ALA A 444 5.12 -1.63 -7.03
N GLY A 445 5.06 -0.34 -6.72
CA GLY A 445 3.80 0.40 -6.63
C GLY A 445 3.09 0.53 -7.98
N ASP A 446 3.85 0.77 -9.05
CA ASP A 446 3.35 0.92 -10.42
C ASP A 446 2.75 -0.40 -10.93
N SER A 447 3.43 -1.51 -10.66
CA SER A 447 2.95 -2.84 -11.03
C SER A 447 1.67 -3.22 -10.29
N VAL A 448 1.55 -2.87 -9.00
CA VAL A 448 0.34 -3.09 -8.20
C VAL A 448 -0.82 -2.26 -8.73
N LEU A 449 -0.61 -0.95 -8.96
CA LEU A 449 -1.64 -0.09 -9.53
C LEU A 449 -2.16 -0.65 -10.86
N SER A 450 -1.23 -1.04 -11.75
CA SER A 450 -1.56 -1.61 -13.05
C SER A 450 -2.40 -2.90 -12.93
N CYS A 451 -1.95 -3.86 -12.12
CA CYS A 451 -2.67 -5.12 -11.92
C CYS A 451 -4.07 -4.89 -11.34
N MET A 452 -4.19 -4.00 -10.35
CA MET A 452 -5.47 -3.66 -9.73
C MET A 452 -6.43 -3.00 -10.73
N SER A 453 -5.95 -2.05 -11.53
CA SER A 453 -6.77 -1.37 -12.54
C SER A 453 -7.31 -2.33 -13.59
N ILE A 454 -6.47 -3.23 -14.11
CA ILE A 454 -6.89 -4.21 -15.12
C ILE A 454 -7.93 -5.18 -14.54
N GLY A 455 -7.66 -5.78 -13.38
CA GLY A 455 -8.57 -6.73 -12.76
C GLY A 455 -9.95 -6.11 -12.50
N LEU A 456 -9.98 -4.93 -11.86
CA LEU A 456 -11.23 -4.25 -11.55
C LEU A 456 -11.98 -3.78 -12.81
N SER A 457 -11.30 -3.26 -13.83
CA SER A 457 -11.95 -2.90 -15.11
C SER A 457 -12.45 -4.11 -15.91
N SER A 458 -11.86 -5.29 -15.71
CA SER A 458 -12.34 -6.54 -16.30
C SER A 458 -13.50 -7.18 -15.52
N GLY A 459 -13.99 -6.53 -14.45
CA GLY A 459 -15.10 -7.00 -13.62
C GLY A 459 -14.70 -7.98 -12.51
N GLN A 460 -13.41 -8.11 -12.22
CA GLN A 460 -12.93 -9.02 -11.16
C GLN A 460 -13.13 -8.44 -9.77
N GLY A 461 -13.35 -9.33 -8.81
CA GLY A 461 -13.44 -8.94 -7.41
C GLY A 461 -12.12 -8.38 -6.87
N LEU A 462 -12.23 -7.46 -5.90
CA LEU A 462 -11.08 -6.82 -5.24
C LEU A 462 -10.08 -7.85 -4.68
N MET A 463 -10.58 -8.89 -4.00
CA MET A 463 -9.75 -9.86 -3.28
C MET A 463 -8.92 -10.75 -4.21
N ALA A 464 -9.51 -11.19 -5.34
CA ALA A 464 -8.79 -11.94 -6.36
C ALA A 464 -7.67 -11.09 -6.98
N THR A 465 -8.00 -9.85 -7.32
CA THR A 465 -7.05 -8.90 -7.91
C THR A 465 -5.94 -8.50 -6.93
N ALA A 466 -6.26 -8.36 -5.64
CA ALA A 466 -5.31 -8.11 -4.57
C ALA A 466 -4.35 -9.31 -4.37
N ALA A 467 -4.84 -10.55 -4.47
CA ALA A 467 -3.97 -11.72 -4.41
C ALA A 467 -2.94 -11.73 -5.56
N LEU A 468 -3.38 -11.43 -6.80
CA LEU A 468 -2.49 -11.25 -7.94
C LEU A 468 -1.51 -10.08 -7.75
N SER A 469 -1.98 -8.98 -7.17
CA SER A 469 -1.14 -7.81 -6.89
C SER A 469 -0.04 -8.09 -5.86
N SER A 470 -0.27 -9.03 -4.94
CA SER A 470 0.78 -9.49 -4.02
C SER A 470 1.89 -10.25 -4.76
N CYS A 471 1.52 -11.02 -5.77
CA CYS A 471 2.45 -11.78 -6.62
C CYS A 471 3.24 -10.85 -7.54
N ILE A 472 2.58 -9.92 -8.23
CA ILE A 472 3.26 -8.99 -9.13
C ILE A 472 4.23 -8.07 -8.38
N ALA A 473 3.86 -7.64 -7.16
CA ALA A 473 4.75 -6.86 -6.30
C ALA A 473 6.01 -7.64 -5.94
N ALA A 474 5.88 -8.95 -5.67
CA ALA A 474 7.04 -9.80 -5.37
C ALA A 474 7.97 -9.96 -6.58
N ILE A 475 7.41 -10.20 -7.77
CA ILE A 475 8.22 -10.24 -9.01
C ILE A 475 8.96 -8.92 -9.21
N ALA A 476 8.25 -7.79 -9.08
CA ALA A 476 8.82 -6.46 -9.29
C ALA A 476 10.03 -6.21 -8.39
N VAL A 477 9.91 -6.54 -7.10
CA VAL A 477 11.01 -6.28 -6.14
C VAL A 477 12.15 -7.28 -6.22
N GLU A 478 11.95 -8.45 -6.83
CA GLU A 478 12.96 -9.48 -7.06
C GLU A 478 13.81 -9.22 -8.32
N SER A 479 13.56 -8.11 -9.04
CA SER A 479 14.28 -7.71 -10.24
C SER A 479 14.89 -6.31 -10.11
N VAL A 480 16.01 -6.07 -10.80
CA VAL A 480 16.69 -4.75 -10.79
C VAL A 480 16.06 -3.83 -11.83
N GLY A 481 15.76 -2.60 -11.40
CA GLY A 481 15.12 -1.60 -12.24
C GLY A 481 13.62 -1.85 -12.41
N ASN A 482 13.00 -1.08 -13.29
CA ASN A 482 11.55 -1.13 -13.49
C ASN A 482 11.25 -1.71 -14.88
N THR A 483 11.00 -3.01 -14.94
CA THR A 483 10.67 -3.73 -16.18
C THR A 483 9.25 -4.25 -16.11
N ALA A 484 8.52 -4.12 -17.23
CA ALA A 484 7.17 -4.63 -17.33
C ALA A 484 7.13 -6.16 -17.10
N ILE A 485 6.16 -6.60 -16.31
CA ILE A 485 5.96 -8.00 -15.92
C ILE A 485 4.81 -8.53 -16.76
N ASP A 486 5.04 -9.66 -17.43
CA ASP A 486 4.02 -10.26 -18.28
C ASP A 486 3.08 -11.22 -17.52
N ALA A 487 1.95 -11.55 -18.14
CA ALA A 487 0.95 -12.44 -17.57
C ALA A 487 1.49 -13.84 -17.26
N ARG A 488 2.45 -14.36 -18.03
CA ARG A 488 3.03 -15.70 -17.80
C ARG A 488 3.87 -15.71 -16.54
N GLN A 489 4.70 -14.69 -16.33
CA GLN A 489 5.48 -14.51 -15.11
C GLN A 489 4.55 -14.41 -13.89
N LEU A 490 3.44 -13.66 -14.02
CA LEU A 490 2.46 -13.54 -12.94
C LEU A 490 1.81 -14.89 -12.60
N ILE A 491 1.38 -15.66 -13.61
CA ILE A 491 0.80 -17.01 -13.41
C ILE A 491 1.82 -17.94 -12.77
N GLN A 492 3.06 -17.97 -13.28
CA GLN A 492 4.13 -18.80 -12.73
C GLN A 492 4.39 -18.47 -11.25
N LYS A 493 4.48 -17.17 -10.91
CA LYS A 493 4.68 -16.76 -9.53
C LYS A 493 3.49 -17.15 -8.65
N PHE A 494 2.27 -17.00 -9.15
CA PHE A 494 1.07 -17.41 -8.41
C PHE A 494 1.06 -18.92 -8.15
N ASP A 495 1.48 -19.73 -9.13
CA ASP A 495 1.60 -21.18 -9.01
C ASP A 495 2.57 -21.60 -7.90
N GLU A 496 3.67 -20.88 -7.67
CA GLU A 496 4.63 -21.17 -6.57
C GLU A 496 4.00 -21.10 -5.17
N TYR A 497 2.92 -20.34 -4.99
CA TYR A 497 2.23 -20.20 -3.70
C TYR A 497 1.00 -21.09 -3.58
N PHE A 498 0.43 -21.53 -4.71
CA PHE A 498 -0.73 -22.41 -4.80
C PHE A 498 -0.34 -23.75 -5.42
N ASP A 499 0.52 -24.48 -4.71
CA ASP A 499 0.69 -25.91 -4.89
C ASP A 499 -0.62 -26.58 -4.43
N TRP A 500 -1.23 -27.39 -5.29
CA TRP A 500 -2.42 -28.18 -4.97
C TRP A 500 -2.01 -29.50 -4.33
#